data_AF-A0A967HZB4-F1
#
_entry.id   AF-A0A967HZB4-F1
#
_cell.length_a   1.000
_cell.length_b   1.000
_cell.length_c   1.000
_cell.angle_alpha   90.00
_cell.angle_beta   90.00
_cell.angle_gamma   90.00
#
_symmetry.space_group_name_H-M   'P 1'
#
loop_
_entity.id
_entity.type
_entity.pdbx_description
1 polymer ?
#
loop_
_entity_poly.entity_id
_entity_poly.type
_entity_poly.pdbx_seq_one_letter_code
_entity_poly.pdbx_strand_id
1 'polypeptide(L)'
;MTFKNKEKTHVQGDILLVTVTWEGAEREYDLDEVITDSNGKSIVMRFGGNLPAALKKRTGCLLCLDSCPVGIVSNFTYTYGAVEKRGEVSFMGNRNLLPPNGSVVVIKLKKQRLGV
;
A
#
# COMPACT_ATOMS: atom_id res chain seq x y z
N MET A 1 1.10 15.16 2.66
CA MET A 1 0.55 15.32 1.30
C MET A 1 -0.85 15.91 1.39
N THR A 2 -1.30 16.73 0.43
CA THR A 2 -2.65 17.30 0.34
C THR A 2 -3.23 17.10 -1.06
N PHE A 3 -4.53 17.36 -1.24
CA PHE A 3 -5.14 17.33 -2.57
C PHE A 3 -4.49 18.28 -3.59
N LYS A 4 -3.91 19.40 -3.13
CA LYS A 4 -3.29 20.40 -4.02
C LYS A 4 -1.93 19.99 -4.57
N ASN A 5 -1.18 19.17 -3.82
CA ASN A 5 0.21 18.80 -4.15
C ASN A 5 0.44 17.28 -4.28
N LYS A 6 -0.62 16.48 -4.32
CA LYS A 6 -0.57 15.01 -4.34
C LYS A 6 0.26 14.40 -5.47
N GLU A 7 0.30 15.04 -6.64
CA GLU A 7 1.06 14.55 -7.80
C GLU A 7 2.57 14.86 -7.69
N LYS A 8 2.94 15.79 -6.83
CA LYS A 8 4.32 16.31 -6.69
C LYS A 8 4.98 15.95 -5.36
N THR A 9 4.23 15.38 -4.42
CA THR A 9 4.72 15.09 -3.07
C THR A 9 4.34 13.68 -2.66
N HIS A 10 5.25 13.02 -1.96
CA HIS A 10 5.02 11.69 -1.41
C HIS A 10 4.20 11.76 -0.11
N VAL A 11 3.45 10.70 0.19
CA VAL A 11 2.80 10.55 1.49
C VAL A 11 3.85 10.58 2.61
N GLN A 12 3.52 11.16 3.75
CA GLN A 12 4.41 11.22 4.91
C GLN A 12 3.72 10.52 6.09
N GLY A 13 4.43 10.36 7.20
CA GLY A 13 3.90 9.72 8.41
C GLY A 13 4.66 8.46 8.80
N ASP A 14 4.10 7.69 9.73
CA ASP A 14 4.75 6.50 10.27
C ASP A 14 4.88 5.41 9.21
N ILE A 15 6.03 4.74 9.18
CA ILE A 15 6.23 3.56 8.34
C ILE A 15 5.46 2.38 8.94
N LEU A 16 4.76 1.63 8.10
CA LEU A 16 4.06 0.42 8.48
C LEU A 16 4.72 -0.78 7.81
N LEU A 17 5.04 -1.80 8.61
CA LEU A 17 5.31 -3.14 8.11
C LEU A 17 3.97 -3.74 7.71
N VAL A 18 3.89 -4.22 6.47
CA VAL A 18 2.69 -4.83 5.92
C VAL A 18 3.00 -6.27 5.57
N THR A 19 2.34 -7.18 6.28
CA THR A 19 2.44 -8.62 6.01
C THR A 19 1.11 -9.18 5.52
N VAL A 20 1.20 -10.24 4.73
CA VAL A 20 0.08 -10.91 4.08
C VAL A 20 0.15 -12.40 4.41
N THR A 21 -0.97 -12.98 4.80
CA THR A 21 -1.08 -14.42 5.08
C THR A 21 -2.48 -14.93 4.74
N TRP A 22 -2.64 -16.25 4.73
CA TRP A 22 -3.88 -16.96 4.42
C TRP A 22 -3.83 -18.35 5.06
N GLU A 23 -4.95 -19.06 5.05
CA GLU A 23 -5.00 -20.44 5.54
C GLU A 23 -4.11 -21.35 4.70
N GLY A 24 -3.15 -22.03 5.35
CA GLY A 24 -2.16 -22.88 4.68
C GLY A 24 -0.93 -22.14 4.15
N ALA A 25 -0.79 -20.84 4.39
CA ALA A 25 0.46 -20.12 4.15
C ALA A 25 1.58 -20.68 5.05
N GLU A 26 2.79 -20.86 4.52
CA GLU A 26 3.93 -21.36 5.30
C GLU A 26 4.38 -20.36 6.38
N ARG A 27 4.14 -19.06 6.13
CA ARG A 27 4.47 -17.94 7.03
C ARG A 27 3.66 -16.70 6.66
N GLU A 28 3.91 -15.62 7.39
CA GLU A 28 3.55 -14.28 6.94
C GLU A 28 4.57 -13.81 5.91
N TYR A 29 4.07 -13.35 4.75
CA TYR A 29 4.89 -12.81 3.68
C TYR A 29 4.89 -11.29 3.75
N ASP A 30 6.00 -10.65 3.45
CA ASP A 30 6.04 -9.20 3.30
C ASP A 30 5.28 -8.78 2.03
N LEU A 31 4.70 -7.58 2.04
CA LEU A 31 3.96 -7.05 0.89
C LEU A 31 4.78 -7.07 -0.41
N ASP A 32 6.08 -6.80 -0.32
CA ASP A 32 7.03 -6.81 -1.44
C ASP A 32 7.23 -8.20 -2.06
N GLU A 33 6.94 -9.27 -1.32
CA GLU A 33 7.05 -10.63 -1.85
C GLU A 33 5.82 -10.99 -2.68
N VAL A 34 4.63 -10.56 -2.22
CA VAL A 34 3.35 -10.94 -2.82
C VAL A 34 2.84 -9.95 -3.86
N ILE A 35 3.34 -8.72 -3.89
CA ILE A 35 3.04 -7.71 -4.91
C ILE A 35 4.33 -7.29 -5.59
N THR A 36 4.38 -7.47 -6.91
CA THR A 36 5.49 -7.06 -7.75
C THR A 36 5.24 -5.66 -8.31
N ASP A 37 6.19 -4.76 -8.09
CA ASP A 37 6.34 -3.48 -8.77
C ASP A 37 7.05 -3.69 -10.12
N SER A 38 6.47 -3.19 -11.23
CA SER A 38 7.04 -3.40 -12.57
C SER A 38 8.42 -2.77 -12.80
N ASN A 39 8.83 -1.82 -11.95
CA ASN A 39 10.15 -1.20 -11.95
C ASN A 39 11.10 -1.83 -10.92
N GLY A 40 10.68 -2.86 -10.19
CA GLY A 40 11.49 -3.57 -9.20
C GLY A 40 11.79 -2.77 -7.93
N LYS A 41 11.00 -1.74 -7.62
CA LYS A 41 11.17 -0.95 -6.38
C LYS A 41 10.41 -1.57 -5.21
N SER A 42 10.95 -1.45 -4.01
CA SER A 42 10.24 -1.79 -2.78
C SER A 42 9.01 -0.90 -2.55
N ILE A 43 7.95 -1.49 -2.02
CA ILE A 43 6.70 -0.83 -1.66
C ILE A 43 6.79 -0.40 -0.19
N VAL A 44 6.96 0.92 0.02
CA VAL A 44 7.08 1.48 1.37
C VAL A 44 5.74 2.04 1.80
N MET A 45 5.05 1.36 2.72
CA MET A 45 3.72 1.80 3.17
C MET A 45 3.82 2.75 4.37
N ARG A 46 3.10 3.89 4.29
CA ARG A 46 3.02 4.88 5.37
C ARG A 46 1.60 5.14 5.82
N PHE A 47 1.42 5.33 7.12
CA PHE A 47 0.19 5.84 7.72
C PHE A 47 0.06 7.34 7.45
N GLY A 48 -0.76 7.70 6.46
CA GLY A 48 -0.87 9.08 5.97
C GLY A 48 -1.81 9.98 6.77
N GLY A 49 -2.63 9.42 7.67
CA GLY A 49 -3.54 10.19 8.52
C GLY A 49 -4.75 10.81 7.78
N ASN A 50 -5.16 10.24 6.65
CA ASN A 50 -6.17 10.84 5.76
C ASN A 50 -7.65 10.58 6.16
N LEU A 51 -7.94 10.27 7.43
CA LEU A 51 -9.29 9.92 7.90
C LEU A 51 -10.35 10.98 7.54
N PRO A 52 -10.14 12.30 7.72
CA PRO A 52 -11.13 13.30 7.34
C PRO A 52 -11.45 13.30 5.85
N ALA A 53 -10.45 13.06 5.00
CA ALA A 53 -10.64 12.97 3.55
C ALA A 53 -11.42 11.71 3.16
N ALA A 54 -11.09 10.56 3.77
CA ALA A 54 -11.79 9.30 3.58
C ALA A 54 -13.28 9.41 3.96
N LEU A 55 -13.58 9.99 5.13
CA LEU A 55 -14.95 10.22 5.59
C LEU A 55 -15.72 11.16 4.67
N LYS A 56 -15.11 12.30 4.29
CA LYS A 56 -15.74 13.27 3.36
C LYS A 56 -16.06 12.65 1.99
N LYS A 57 -15.20 11.74 1.51
CA LYS A 57 -15.40 11.04 0.24
C LYS A 57 -16.21 9.74 0.39
N ARG A 58 -16.59 9.36 1.62
CA ARG A 58 -17.33 8.14 1.95
C ARG A 58 -16.68 6.89 1.35
N THR A 59 -15.36 6.75 1.52
CA THR A 59 -14.60 5.61 0.99
C THR A 59 -14.08 4.71 2.11
N GLY A 60 -13.98 3.41 1.83
CA GLY A 60 -13.36 2.40 2.69
C GLY A 60 -11.91 2.09 2.34
N CYS A 61 -11.19 3.03 1.72
CA CYS A 61 -9.83 2.79 1.21
C CYS A 61 -8.81 2.67 2.36
N LEU A 62 -8.46 1.45 2.74
CA LEU A 62 -7.49 1.20 3.81
C LEU A 62 -6.04 1.28 3.33
N LEU A 63 -5.71 0.64 2.21
CA LEU A 63 -4.36 0.53 1.66
C LEU A 63 -4.37 0.96 0.18
N CYS A 64 -3.50 1.88 -0.22
CA CYS A 64 -3.43 2.38 -1.59
C CYS A 64 -2.00 2.35 -2.15
N LEU A 65 -1.81 1.65 -3.28
CA LEU A 65 -0.53 1.56 -3.98
C LEU A 65 -0.25 2.77 -4.89
N ASP A 66 -1.30 3.45 -5.37
CA ASP A 66 -1.21 4.70 -6.17
C ASP A 66 -1.15 5.97 -5.29
N SER A 67 -0.78 5.83 -4.01
CA SER A 67 -0.52 6.97 -3.12
C SER A 67 -1.67 7.99 -2.98
N CYS A 68 -2.91 7.55 -3.09
CA CYS A 68 -4.08 8.44 -3.11
C CYS A 68 -4.28 9.16 -1.76
N PRO A 69 -4.58 10.49 -1.74
CA PRO A 69 -4.79 11.26 -0.51
C PRO A 69 -6.08 10.92 0.26
N VAL A 70 -6.83 9.88 -0.17
CA VAL A 70 -7.96 9.33 0.59
C VAL A 70 -7.59 8.05 1.33
N GLY A 71 -6.50 7.37 0.95
CA GLY A 71 -6.08 6.12 1.57
C GLY A 71 -5.57 6.37 2.99
N ILE A 72 -5.99 5.53 3.94
CA ILE A 72 -5.49 5.60 5.32
C ILE A 72 -3.99 5.27 5.38
N VAL A 73 -3.61 4.20 4.68
CA VAL A 73 -2.23 3.78 4.43
C VAL A 73 -1.95 3.92 2.94
N SER A 74 -0.78 4.46 2.58
CA SER A 74 -0.45 4.75 1.18
C SER A 74 1.02 4.49 0.89
N ASN A 75 1.30 4.12 -0.35
CA ASN A 75 2.65 3.88 -0.84
C ASN A 75 3.45 5.19 -0.86
N PHE A 76 4.63 5.18 -0.26
CA PHE A 76 5.57 6.29 -0.28
C PHE A 76 6.42 6.29 -1.54
N THR A 77 6.67 5.13 -2.15
CA THR A 77 7.62 4.97 -3.26
C THR A 77 7.27 5.83 -4.48
N TYR A 78 5.99 6.09 -4.71
CA TYR A 78 5.50 6.93 -5.80
C TYR A 78 4.61 8.07 -5.29
N THR A 79 4.46 9.11 -6.12
CA THR A 79 3.45 10.15 -5.92
C THR A 79 2.12 9.73 -6.53
N TYR A 80 1.03 10.38 -6.11
CA TYR A 80 -0.31 10.05 -6.60
C TYR A 80 -0.42 10.12 -8.12
N GLY A 81 -1.10 9.14 -8.72
CA GLY A 81 -1.34 9.04 -10.15
C GLY A 81 -0.20 8.40 -10.94
N ALA A 82 0.81 7.83 -10.28
CA ALA A 82 1.87 7.08 -10.94
C ALA A 82 1.31 5.87 -11.71
N VAL A 83 0.27 5.22 -11.17
CA VAL A 83 -0.43 4.12 -11.84
C VAL A 83 -1.46 4.69 -12.81
N GLU A 84 -2.53 5.27 -12.27
CA GLU A 84 -3.77 5.53 -13.03
C GLU A 84 -3.69 6.71 -13.99
N LYS A 85 -2.77 7.67 -13.76
CA LYS A 85 -2.70 8.89 -14.58
C LYS A 85 -1.51 8.90 -15.52
N ARG A 86 -0.37 8.37 -15.09
CA ARG A 86 0.91 8.50 -15.80
C ARG A 86 1.45 7.17 -16.31
N GLY A 87 0.93 6.02 -15.84
CA GLY A 87 1.40 4.70 -16.28
C GLY A 87 2.88 4.46 -16.00
N GLU A 88 3.45 5.10 -14.99
CA GLU A 88 4.86 4.99 -14.59
C GLU A 88 5.18 3.65 -13.94
N VAL A 89 4.17 3.01 -13.35
CA VAL A 89 4.31 1.73 -12.65
C VAL A 89 3.01 0.95 -12.74
N SER A 90 3.13 -0.37 -12.81
CA SER A 90 2.03 -1.30 -12.59
C SER A 90 2.38 -2.24 -11.44
N PHE A 91 1.37 -2.64 -10.67
CA PHE A 91 1.52 -3.59 -9.57
C PHE A 91 0.76 -4.87 -9.90
N MET A 92 1.42 -6.01 -9.77
CA MET A 92 0.82 -7.31 -10.03
C MET A 92 1.02 -8.26 -8.86
N GLY A 93 0.02 -9.08 -8.58
CA GLY A 93 0.16 -10.15 -7.59
C GLY A 93 1.14 -11.22 -8.06
N ASN A 94 2.04 -11.65 -7.17
CA ASN A 94 2.96 -12.74 -7.42
C ASN A 94 2.20 -14.08 -7.43
N ARG A 95 1.87 -14.58 -8.63
CA ARG A 95 1.09 -15.81 -8.81
C ARG A 95 1.75 -17.07 -8.27
N ASN A 96 3.06 -17.06 -8.04
CA ASN A 96 3.78 -18.20 -7.49
C ASN A 96 3.69 -18.27 -5.95
N LEU A 97 3.28 -17.18 -5.30
CA LEU A 97 3.12 -17.11 -3.84
C LEU A 97 1.67 -16.95 -3.41
N LEU A 98 0.88 -16.14 -4.12
CA LEU A 98 -0.49 -15.84 -3.73
C LEU A 98 -1.37 -17.10 -3.73
N PRO A 99 -2.36 -17.16 -2.83
CA PRO A 99 -3.25 -18.30 -2.76
C PRO A 99 -4.16 -18.40 -3.98
N PRO A 100 -4.82 -19.56 -4.18
CA PRO A 100 -5.85 -19.71 -5.19
C PRO A 100 -6.93 -18.63 -5.08
N ASN A 101 -7.59 -18.36 -6.21
CA ASN A 101 -8.69 -17.42 -6.26
C ASN A 101 -9.82 -17.85 -5.30
N GLY A 102 -10.40 -16.89 -4.57
CA GLY A 102 -11.45 -17.13 -3.57
C GLY A 102 -10.93 -17.36 -2.14
N SER A 103 -9.61 -17.51 -1.94
CA SER A 103 -9.05 -17.63 -0.59
C SER A 103 -9.18 -16.35 0.21
N VAL A 104 -9.46 -16.49 1.51
CA VAL A 104 -9.45 -15.37 2.46
C VAL A 104 -8.01 -15.00 2.76
N VAL A 105 -7.68 -13.73 2.51
CA VAL A 105 -6.36 -13.15 2.78
C VAL A 105 -6.46 -12.22 3.98
N VAL A 106 -5.50 -12.35 4.90
CA VAL A 106 -5.34 -11.46 6.04
C VAL A 106 -4.16 -10.55 5.77
N ILE A 107 -4.42 -9.24 5.78
CA ILE A 107 -3.39 -8.21 5.68
C ILE A 107 -3.19 -7.61 7.08
N LYS A 108 -1.97 -7.68 7.60
CA LYS A 108 -1.60 -7.11 8.89
C LYS A 108 -0.80 -5.84 8.67
N LEU A 109 -1.21 -4.77 9.35
CA LEU A 109 -0.54 -3.48 9.36
C LEU A 109 0.06 -3.27 10.75
N LYS A 110 1.39 -3.16 10.83
CA LYS A 110 2.10 -2.94 12.10
C LYS A 110 2.98 -1.70 12.00
N LYS A 111 2.82 -0.74 12.92
CA LYS A 111 3.74 0.40 12.99
C LYS A 111 5.16 -0.09 13.21
N GLN A 112 6.08 0.30 12.32
CA GLN A 112 7.49 0.04 12.49
C GLN A 112 7.99 0.88 13.67
N ARG A 113 8.41 0.21 14.74
CA ARG A 113 9.11 0.88 15.84
C ARG A 113 10.54 1.10 15.38
N LEU A 114 10.95 2.35 15.22
CA LEU A 114 12.38 2.69 15.18
C LEU A 114 12.93 2.37 16.57
N GLY A 115 14.00 1.59 16.63
CA GLY A 115 14.53 0.99 17.85
C GLY A 115 14.73 1.99 19.00
N VAL A 116 14.47 1.50 20.21
CA VAL A 116 15.12 1.99 21.43
C VAL A 116 16.37 1.14 21.64
#